data_AF-A0A961JAP7-F1
#
_entry.id   AF-A0A961JAP7-F1
#
_cell.length_a   1.000
_cell.length_b   1.000
_cell.length_c   1.000
_cell.angle_alpha   90.00
_cell.angle_beta   90.00
_cell.angle_gamma   90.00
#
_symmetry.space_group_name_H-M   'P 1'
#
loop_
_entity.id
_entity.type
_entity.pdbx_description
1 polymer ?
#
loop_
_entity_poly.entity_id
_entity_poly.type
_entity_poly.pdbx_seq_one_letter_code
_entity_poly.pdbx_strand_id
1 'polypeptide(L)'
;MTTRDEFLDAAMGHAVFDGWSQATIEATAADLGIGAEGAKRLFPRGAVGLASAYHRRGDAQMVERLRAADLGGMRFRDRTAHAVRLRLELADKELVRRGMALFALPQNAATGARLIWETSDEIWTALGDTSKDYNWYTKRTTLAGVYSSTALYWLGDQSAENADTWAFLDRRIENVMQFEKVKAQVTKNPLVDAMLKGPGAVLDIVRAPRHSRGDAR
;
A
#
# COMPACT_ATOMS: atom_id res chain seq x y z
N MET A 1 -24.16 18.84 4.10
CA MET A 1 -24.35 17.52 3.46
C MET A 1 -23.14 16.69 3.83
N THR A 2 -23.34 15.55 4.48
CA THR A 2 -22.24 14.71 5.00
C THR A 2 -21.31 14.26 3.89
N THR A 3 -20.01 14.48 4.05
CA THR A 3 -18.98 14.03 3.10
C THR A 3 -18.52 12.60 3.38
N ARG A 4 -17.76 12.01 2.44
CA ARG A 4 -17.17 10.67 2.66
C ARG A 4 -16.12 10.67 3.76
N ASP A 5 -15.37 11.76 3.92
CA ASP A 5 -14.34 11.86 4.94
C ASP A 5 -14.94 12.05 6.33
N GLU A 6 -15.96 12.90 6.46
CA GLU A 6 -16.73 13.04 7.72
C GLU A 6 -17.35 11.71 8.15
N PHE A 7 -17.92 10.94 7.22
CA PHE A 7 -18.45 9.62 7.52
C PHE A 7 -17.35 8.63 7.91
N LEU A 8 -16.21 8.64 7.22
CA LEU A 8 -15.08 7.79 7.55
C LEU A 8 -14.54 8.10 8.95
N ASP A 9 -14.43 9.37 9.32
CA ASP A 9 -13.95 9.79 10.64
C ASP A 9 -14.84 9.27 11.77
N ALA A 10 -16.15 9.45 11.64
CA ALA A 10 -17.11 8.90 12.60
C ALA A 10 -17.08 7.36 12.65
N ALA A 11 -16.92 6.71 11.49
CA ALA A 11 -16.90 5.26 11.42
C ALA A 11 -15.69 4.60 12.07
N MET A 12 -14.55 5.29 12.19
CA MET A 12 -13.35 4.71 12.79
C MET A 12 -13.58 4.29 14.24
N GLY A 13 -14.36 5.06 15.02
CA GLY A 13 -14.68 4.73 16.41
C GLY A 13 -15.42 3.40 16.53
N HIS A 14 -16.42 3.17 15.68
CA HIS A 14 -17.18 1.92 15.60
C HIS A 14 -16.34 0.78 15.04
N ALA A 15 -15.55 1.04 14.00
CA ALA A 15 -14.76 0.04 13.29
C ALA A 15 -13.70 -0.63 14.18
N VAL A 16 -13.18 0.05 15.21
CA VAL A 16 -12.27 -0.52 16.21
C VAL A 16 -12.90 -1.73 16.93
N PHE A 17 -14.22 -1.68 17.19
CA PHE A 17 -14.93 -2.70 17.97
C PHE A 17 -15.67 -3.69 17.06
N ASP A 18 -16.49 -3.17 16.16
CA ASP A 18 -17.37 -3.93 15.29
C ASP A 18 -16.70 -4.36 13.97
N GLY A 19 -15.45 -3.94 13.77
CA GLY A 19 -14.73 -4.11 12.52
C GLY A 19 -15.29 -3.25 11.39
N TRP A 20 -14.70 -3.40 10.22
CA TRP A 20 -15.27 -2.85 8.99
C TRP A 20 -16.47 -3.71 8.59
N SER A 21 -17.66 -3.34 9.07
CA SER A 21 -18.87 -4.14 8.95
C SER A 21 -20.09 -3.30 8.58
N GLN A 22 -21.21 -3.97 8.29
CA GLN A 22 -22.48 -3.30 8.05
C GLN A 22 -23.00 -2.60 9.32
N ALA A 23 -22.77 -3.19 10.50
CA ALA A 23 -23.10 -2.58 11.79
C ALA A 23 -22.39 -1.24 12.00
N THR A 24 -21.09 -1.16 11.68
CA THR A 24 -20.32 0.09 11.69
C THR A 24 -20.95 1.16 10.81
N ILE A 25 -21.44 0.79 9.61
CA ILE A 25 -22.11 1.74 8.70
C ILE A 25 -23.43 2.23 9.30
N GLU A 26 -24.23 1.34 9.86
CA GLU A 26 -25.53 1.67 10.45
C GLU A 26 -25.38 2.56 11.68
N ALA A 27 -24.45 2.24 12.56
CA ALA A 27 -24.12 3.06 13.72
C ALA A 27 -23.64 4.46 13.31
N THR A 28 -22.70 4.52 12.35
CA THR A 28 -22.20 5.81 11.83
C THR A 28 -23.31 6.63 11.16
N ALA A 29 -24.20 5.98 10.41
CA ALA A 29 -25.31 6.65 9.76
C ALA A 29 -26.30 7.23 10.78
N ALA A 30 -26.58 6.49 11.87
CA ALA A 30 -27.40 6.96 12.97
C ALA A 30 -26.77 8.18 13.67
N ASP A 31 -25.47 8.12 13.99
CA ASP A 31 -24.75 9.22 14.64
C ASP A 31 -24.75 10.50 13.80
N LEU A 32 -24.63 10.36 12.48
CA LEU A 32 -24.60 11.49 11.54
C LEU A 32 -26.00 11.91 11.07
N GLY A 33 -27.06 11.26 11.55
CA GLY A 33 -28.44 11.56 11.15
C GLY A 33 -28.72 11.34 9.67
N ILE A 34 -27.97 10.46 8.98
CA ILE A 34 -28.21 10.12 7.58
C ILE A 34 -28.93 8.78 7.46
N GLY A 35 -29.93 8.71 6.59
CA GLY A 35 -30.63 7.44 6.32
C GLY A 35 -29.75 6.43 5.58
N ALA A 36 -30.17 5.16 5.55
CA ALA A 36 -29.45 4.07 4.88
C ALA A 36 -29.13 4.36 3.41
N GLU A 37 -30.05 4.98 2.67
CA GLU A 37 -29.82 5.42 1.29
C GLU A 37 -28.71 6.48 1.19
N GLY A 38 -28.59 7.36 2.19
CA GLY A 38 -27.48 8.31 2.29
C GLY A 38 -26.14 7.61 2.47
N ALA A 39 -26.06 6.68 3.43
CA ALA A 39 -24.86 5.89 3.68
C ALA A 39 -24.47 5.05 2.44
N LYS A 40 -25.45 4.43 1.76
CA LYS A 40 -25.23 3.66 0.52
C LYS A 40 -24.73 4.53 -0.63
N ARG A 41 -25.19 5.78 -0.75
CA ARG A 41 -24.65 6.73 -1.73
C ARG A 41 -23.18 7.09 -1.43
N LEU A 42 -22.83 7.27 -0.17
CA LEU A 42 -21.44 7.54 0.24
C LEU A 42 -20.53 6.32 0.03
N PHE A 43 -20.99 5.12 0.41
CA PHE A 43 -20.24 3.87 0.31
C PHE A 43 -21.06 2.77 -0.39
N PRO A 44 -21.14 2.77 -1.73
CA PRO A 44 -21.92 1.78 -2.49
C PRO A 44 -21.45 0.34 -2.31
N ARG A 45 -20.16 0.17 -1.97
CA ARG A 45 -19.53 -1.13 -1.67
C ARG A 45 -19.57 -1.47 -0.17
N GLY A 46 -20.37 -0.75 0.61
CA GLY A 46 -20.53 -0.92 2.05
C GLY A 46 -19.18 -0.93 2.78
N ALA A 47 -19.05 -1.85 3.72
CA ALA A 47 -17.90 -1.94 4.63
C ALA A 47 -16.56 -2.11 3.90
N VAL A 48 -16.53 -2.88 2.81
CA VAL A 48 -15.33 -3.05 1.97
C VAL A 48 -14.92 -1.72 1.36
N GLY A 49 -15.89 -0.93 0.89
CA GLY A 49 -15.64 0.41 0.36
C GLY A 49 -15.13 1.39 1.42
N LEU A 50 -15.65 1.28 2.65
CA LEU A 50 -15.25 2.10 3.79
C LEU A 50 -13.82 1.77 4.25
N ALA A 51 -13.50 0.50 4.45
CA ALA A 51 -12.14 0.03 4.77
C ALA A 51 -11.12 0.42 3.68
N SER A 52 -11.52 0.31 2.40
CA SER A 52 -10.68 0.75 1.28
C SER A 52 -10.43 2.26 1.30
N ALA A 53 -11.40 3.05 1.74
CA ALA A 53 -11.25 4.50 1.86
C ALA A 53 -10.27 4.86 3.00
N TYR A 54 -10.37 4.19 4.14
CA TYR A 54 -9.38 4.31 5.22
C TYR A 54 -7.96 4.01 4.73
N HIS A 55 -7.79 2.89 4.03
CA HIS A 55 -6.49 2.47 3.48
C HIS A 55 -5.88 3.54 2.56
N ARG A 56 -6.66 4.02 1.58
CA ARG A 56 -6.19 5.03 0.62
C ARG A 56 -5.96 6.39 1.24
N ARG A 57 -6.73 6.77 2.27
CA ARG A 57 -6.47 8.00 3.02
C ARG A 57 -5.10 7.93 3.70
N GLY A 58 -4.73 6.78 4.26
CA GLY A 58 -3.39 6.57 4.82
C GLY A 58 -2.29 6.64 3.75
N ASP A 59 -2.54 6.13 2.53
CA ASP A 59 -1.60 6.27 1.41
C ASP A 59 -1.40 7.74 1.03
N ALA A 60 -2.49 8.49 0.88
CA ALA A 60 -2.44 9.92 0.56
C ALA A 60 -1.69 10.73 1.63
N GLN A 61 -1.94 10.44 2.93
CA GLN A 61 -1.21 11.07 4.04
C GLN A 61 0.27 10.72 4.03
N MET A 62 0.64 9.47 3.72
CA MET A 62 2.03 9.08 3.55
C MET A 62 2.70 9.84 2.41
N VAL A 63 2.05 9.95 1.25
CA VAL A 63 2.59 10.69 0.10
C VAL A 63 2.82 12.15 0.45
N GLU A 64 1.88 12.79 1.13
CA GLU A 64 2.01 14.19 1.57
C GLU A 64 3.22 14.37 2.50
N ARG A 65 3.33 13.53 3.53
CA ARG A 65 4.44 13.56 4.48
C ARG A 65 5.78 13.25 3.83
N LEU A 66 5.81 12.34 2.85
CA LEU A 66 7.02 11.97 2.13
C LEU A 66 7.51 13.10 1.22
N ARG A 67 6.60 13.84 0.58
CA ARG A 67 6.93 15.03 -0.23
C ARG A 67 7.45 16.19 0.60
N ALA A 68 6.96 16.32 1.83
CA ALA A 68 7.41 17.34 2.77
C ALA A 68 8.75 17.00 3.46
N ALA A 69 9.19 15.74 3.40
CA ALA A 69 10.42 15.29 4.05
C ALA A 69 11.68 15.67 3.24
N ASP A 70 12.77 16.03 3.94
CA ASP A 70 14.08 16.14 3.31
C ASP A 70 14.70 14.74 3.15
N LEU A 71 14.79 14.28 1.90
CA LEU A 71 15.37 12.99 1.53
C LEU A 71 16.79 13.12 0.94
N GLY A 72 17.35 14.33 0.84
CA GLY A 72 18.56 14.63 0.08
C GLY A 72 19.78 13.81 0.48
N GLY A 73 19.94 13.57 1.79
CA GLY A 73 21.05 12.79 2.34
C GLY A 73 20.84 11.27 2.39
N MET A 74 19.64 10.78 2.09
CA MET A 74 19.30 9.36 2.25
C MET A 74 19.67 8.56 1.00
N ARG A 75 20.22 7.35 1.19
CA ARG A 75 20.32 6.37 0.10
C ARG A 75 18.91 5.97 -0.33
N PHE A 76 18.74 5.62 -1.60
CA PHE A 76 17.40 5.32 -2.15
C PHE A 76 16.67 4.22 -1.35
N ARG A 77 17.36 3.17 -0.93
CA ARG A 77 16.79 2.11 -0.09
C ARG A 77 16.28 2.61 1.27
N ASP A 78 16.98 3.57 1.86
CA ASP A 78 16.61 4.16 3.15
C ASP A 78 15.38 5.06 2.96
N ARG A 79 15.25 5.73 1.79
CA ARG A 79 14.02 6.47 1.42
C ARG A 79 12.83 5.53 1.29
N THR A 80 13.02 4.36 0.69
CA THR A 80 11.97 3.33 0.60
C THR A 80 11.57 2.81 1.98
N ALA A 81 12.54 2.52 2.85
CA ALA A 81 12.28 2.13 4.24
C ALA A 81 11.48 3.20 4.98
N HIS A 82 11.88 4.46 4.84
CA HIS A 82 11.21 5.60 5.45
C HIS A 82 9.76 5.75 4.97
N ALA A 83 9.48 5.60 3.68
CA ALA A 83 8.12 5.66 3.15
C ALA A 83 7.21 4.55 3.72
N VAL A 84 7.72 3.31 3.81
CA VAL A 84 6.99 2.19 4.42
C VAL A 84 6.73 2.45 5.91
N ARG A 85 7.75 2.90 6.65
CA ARG A 85 7.63 3.24 8.07
C ARG A 85 6.58 4.32 8.30
N LEU A 86 6.67 5.41 7.55
CA LEU A 86 5.72 6.52 7.60
C LEU A 86 4.29 6.06 7.34
N ARG A 87 4.08 5.18 6.35
CA ARG A 87 2.75 4.63 6.06
C ARG A 87 2.16 3.86 7.25
N LEU A 88 2.98 3.10 7.96
CA LEU A 88 2.56 2.32 9.13
C LEU A 88 2.35 3.19 10.36
N GLU A 89 3.22 4.17 10.60
CA GLU A 89 3.11 5.12 11.74
C GLU A 89 1.85 6.00 11.64
N LEU A 90 1.38 6.31 10.44
CA LEU A 90 0.13 7.05 10.21
C LEU A 90 -1.13 6.22 10.44
N ALA A 91 -1.02 4.90 10.62
CA ALA A 91 -2.15 4.00 10.74
C ALA A 91 -2.40 3.59 12.20
N ASP A 92 -3.67 3.41 12.54
CA ASP A 92 -4.07 2.72 13.77
C ASP A 92 -3.95 1.20 13.60
N LYS A 93 -3.24 0.53 14.52
CA LYS A 93 -3.00 -0.92 14.48
C LYS A 93 -4.30 -1.73 14.50
N GLU A 94 -5.28 -1.32 15.30
CA GLU A 94 -6.54 -2.07 15.43
C GLU A 94 -7.40 -1.91 14.18
N LEU A 95 -7.52 -0.71 13.63
CA LEU A 95 -8.21 -0.50 12.36
C LEU A 95 -7.58 -1.31 11.21
N VAL A 96 -6.25 -1.41 11.19
CA VAL A 96 -5.54 -2.26 10.22
C VAL A 96 -5.83 -3.74 10.48
N ARG A 97 -5.79 -4.21 11.73
CA ARG A 97 -6.13 -5.60 12.10
C ARG A 97 -7.55 -5.98 11.65
N ARG A 98 -8.52 -5.09 11.88
CA ARG A 98 -9.91 -5.25 11.40
C ARG A 98 -10.00 -5.27 9.88
N GLY A 99 -9.21 -4.43 9.20
CA GLY A 99 -9.11 -4.42 7.75
C GLY A 99 -8.56 -5.73 7.21
N MET A 100 -7.49 -6.25 7.82
CA MET A 100 -6.89 -7.53 7.43
C MET A 100 -7.86 -8.69 7.57
N ALA A 101 -8.64 -8.75 8.65
CA ALA A 101 -9.67 -9.76 8.82
C ALA A 101 -10.73 -9.69 7.69
N LEU A 102 -11.19 -8.48 7.34
CA LEU A 102 -12.15 -8.29 6.24
C LEU A 102 -11.59 -8.74 4.89
N PHE A 103 -10.35 -8.38 4.59
CA PHE A 103 -9.71 -8.65 3.29
C PHE A 103 -9.15 -10.08 3.17
N ALA A 104 -8.99 -10.81 4.28
CA ALA A 104 -8.64 -12.23 4.25
C ALA A 104 -9.77 -13.11 3.72
N LEU A 105 -11.01 -12.62 3.73
CA LEU A 105 -12.15 -13.33 3.16
C LEU A 105 -11.98 -13.48 1.62
N PRO A 106 -12.20 -14.67 1.04
CA PRO A 106 -11.93 -14.93 -0.38
C PRO A 106 -12.56 -13.93 -1.35
N GLN A 107 -13.80 -13.51 -1.09
CA GLN A 107 -14.52 -12.53 -1.91
C GLN A 107 -13.90 -11.12 -1.87
N ASN A 108 -13.11 -10.81 -0.83
CA ASN A 108 -12.47 -9.52 -0.61
C ASN A 108 -10.96 -9.55 -0.89
N ALA A 109 -10.35 -10.73 -0.97
CA ALA A 109 -8.90 -10.92 -1.11
C ALA A 109 -8.30 -10.14 -2.29
N ALA A 110 -8.96 -10.15 -3.45
CA ALA A 110 -8.52 -9.39 -4.61
C ALA A 110 -8.52 -7.87 -4.35
N THR A 111 -9.49 -7.37 -3.57
CA THR A 111 -9.52 -5.94 -3.18
C THR A 111 -8.38 -5.62 -2.22
N GLY A 112 -8.11 -6.49 -1.23
CA GLY A 112 -6.98 -6.33 -0.32
C GLY A 112 -5.63 -6.32 -1.06
N ALA A 113 -5.41 -7.30 -1.95
CA ALA A 113 -4.19 -7.38 -2.76
C ALA A 113 -4.00 -6.12 -3.64
N ARG A 114 -5.10 -5.60 -4.21
CA ARG A 114 -5.06 -4.35 -4.98
C ARG A 114 -4.68 -3.16 -4.11
N LEU A 115 -5.20 -3.03 -2.88
CA LEU A 115 -4.84 -1.93 -1.98
C LEU A 115 -3.35 -1.94 -1.61
N ILE A 116 -2.77 -3.12 -1.36
CA ILE A 116 -1.32 -3.26 -1.12
C ILE A 116 -0.50 -2.85 -2.36
N TRP A 117 -0.97 -3.26 -3.54
CA TRP A 117 -0.36 -2.85 -4.80
C TRP A 117 -0.39 -1.32 -4.96
N GLU A 118 -1.56 -0.71 -4.74
CA GLU A 118 -1.78 0.74 -4.78
C GLU A 118 -0.81 1.45 -3.82
N THR A 119 -0.66 1.01 -2.56
CA THR A 119 0.35 1.58 -1.64
C THR A 119 1.77 1.53 -2.20
N SER A 120 2.15 0.40 -2.81
CA SER A 120 3.48 0.24 -3.37
C SER A 120 3.70 1.16 -4.58
N ASP A 121 2.67 1.31 -5.42
CA ASP A 121 2.67 2.23 -6.55
C ASP A 121 2.80 3.69 -6.11
N GLU A 122 2.06 4.10 -5.06
CA GLU A 122 2.14 5.43 -4.48
C GLU A 122 3.53 5.74 -3.91
N ILE A 123 4.15 4.79 -3.19
CA ILE A 123 5.52 4.96 -2.68
C ILE A 123 6.51 5.15 -3.84
N TRP A 124 6.49 4.28 -4.86
CA TRP A 124 7.41 4.39 -5.99
C TRP A 124 7.19 5.68 -6.78
N THR A 125 5.94 6.06 -7.00
CA THR A 125 5.58 7.30 -7.69
C THR A 125 6.04 8.53 -6.92
N ALA A 126 5.82 8.57 -5.61
CA ALA A 126 6.26 9.67 -4.75
C ALA A 126 7.79 9.78 -4.65
N LEU A 127 8.51 8.65 -4.76
CA LEU A 127 9.98 8.62 -4.83
C LEU A 127 10.55 8.91 -6.25
N GLY A 128 9.69 9.20 -7.23
CA GLY A 128 10.10 9.61 -8.57
C GLY A 128 10.50 8.47 -9.52
N ASP A 129 9.94 7.27 -9.34
CA ASP A 129 10.17 6.14 -10.26
C ASP A 129 9.78 6.48 -11.70
N THR A 130 10.71 6.28 -12.64
CA THR A 130 10.51 6.56 -14.08
C THR A 130 10.44 5.29 -14.94
N SER A 131 10.42 4.11 -14.33
CA SER A 131 10.34 2.82 -15.03
C SER A 131 9.08 2.71 -15.88
N LYS A 132 9.22 2.22 -17.11
CA LYS A 132 8.12 2.08 -18.10
C LYS A 132 7.94 0.66 -18.62
N ASP A 133 8.82 -0.25 -18.22
CA ASP A 133 8.99 -1.61 -18.70
C ASP A 133 8.69 -2.61 -17.56
N TYR A 134 9.14 -3.85 -17.72
CA TYR A 134 9.06 -4.91 -16.71
C TYR A 134 9.52 -4.45 -15.30
N ASN A 135 10.51 -3.56 -15.19
CA ASN A 135 10.99 -3.08 -13.88
C ASN A 135 9.89 -2.36 -13.10
N TRP A 136 8.94 -1.71 -13.77
CA TRP A 136 7.80 -1.06 -13.14
C TRP A 136 6.99 -2.06 -12.30
N TYR A 137 6.74 -3.25 -12.86
CA TYR A 137 6.01 -4.34 -12.19
C TYR A 137 6.85 -4.97 -11.09
N THR A 138 8.10 -5.35 -11.36
CA THR A 138 8.94 -6.03 -10.36
C THR A 138 9.17 -5.18 -9.11
N LYS A 139 9.40 -3.88 -9.28
CA LYS A 139 9.56 -2.94 -8.15
C LYS A 139 8.32 -2.92 -7.25
N ARG A 140 7.13 -2.84 -7.84
CA ARG A 140 5.85 -2.79 -7.11
C ARG A 140 5.51 -4.11 -6.45
N THR A 141 5.65 -5.22 -7.17
CA THR A 141 5.44 -6.56 -6.62
C THR A 141 6.36 -6.84 -5.44
N THR A 142 7.64 -6.49 -5.56
CA THR A 142 8.63 -6.74 -4.51
C THR A 142 8.35 -5.87 -3.29
N LEU A 143 8.06 -4.57 -3.49
CA LEU A 143 7.71 -3.67 -2.40
C LEU A 143 6.40 -4.07 -1.73
N ALA A 144 5.40 -4.56 -2.47
CA ALA A 144 4.17 -5.09 -1.91
C ALA A 144 4.42 -6.27 -0.96
N GLY A 145 5.36 -7.16 -1.29
CA GLY A 145 5.79 -8.25 -0.40
C GLY A 145 6.50 -7.76 0.85
N VAL A 146 7.40 -6.78 0.72
CA VAL A 146 8.08 -6.14 1.86
C VAL A 146 7.07 -5.44 2.77
N TYR A 147 6.17 -4.63 2.20
CA TYR A 147 5.14 -3.90 2.93
C TYR A 147 4.21 -4.85 3.69
N SER A 148 3.64 -5.85 3.01
CA SER A 148 2.68 -6.78 3.63
C SER A 148 3.30 -7.58 4.77
N SER A 149 4.53 -8.08 4.58
CA SER A 149 5.23 -8.82 5.64
C SER A 149 5.62 -7.93 6.82
N THR A 150 6.01 -6.68 6.56
CA THR A 150 6.33 -5.70 7.60
C THR A 150 5.08 -5.28 8.37
N ALA A 151 3.95 -5.04 7.69
CA ALA A 151 2.68 -4.71 8.33
C ALA A 151 2.19 -5.84 9.24
N LEU A 152 2.31 -7.10 8.79
CA LEU A 152 2.00 -8.28 9.61
C LEU A 152 2.88 -8.36 10.87
N TYR A 153 4.18 -8.13 10.74
CA TYR A 153 5.10 -8.10 11.87
C TYR A 153 4.75 -6.96 12.84
N TRP A 154 4.52 -5.77 12.31
CA TRP A 154 4.14 -4.55 13.04
C TRP A 154 2.89 -4.72 13.90
N LEU A 155 1.88 -5.44 13.40
CA LEU A 155 0.67 -5.72 14.18
C LEU A 155 0.92 -6.57 15.43
N GLY A 156 1.97 -7.40 15.43
CA GLY A 156 2.36 -8.24 16.56
C GLY A 156 3.47 -7.65 17.45
N ASP A 157 4.10 -6.55 17.01
CA ASP A 157 5.25 -5.96 17.70
C ASP A 157 4.84 -5.24 18.99
N GLN A 158 5.51 -5.59 20.09
CA GLN A 158 5.36 -5.03 21.43
C GLN A 158 6.62 -4.30 21.93
N SER A 159 7.67 -4.22 21.11
CA SER A 159 8.89 -3.47 21.42
C SER A 159 8.62 -1.98 21.50
N ALA A 160 9.46 -1.25 22.25
CA ALA A 160 9.36 0.19 22.37
C ALA A 160 9.43 0.84 20.98
N GLU A 161 8.45 1.70 20.67
CA GLU A 161 8.34 2.43 19.39
C GLU A 161 8.36 1.53 18.13
N ASN A 162 8.05 0.23 18.27
CA ASN A 162 8.14 -0.78 17.21
C ASN A 162 9.56 -0.99 16.65
N ALA A 163 10.59 -0.87 17.50
CA ALA A 163 11.99 -1.06 17.11
C ALA A 163 12.23 -2.37 16.35
N ASP A 164 11.60 -3.47 16.77
CA ASP A 164 11.77 -4.78 16.14
C ASP A 164 11.17 -4.82 14.73
N THR A 165 10.06 -4.11 14.50
CA THR A 165 9.47 -3.90 13.16
C THR A 165 10.42 -3.18 12.23
N TRP A 166 11.07 -2.11 12.72
CA TRP A 166 11.98 -1.33 11.88
C TRP A 166 13.24 -2.13 11.53
N ALA A 167 13.77 -2.88 12.49
CA ALA A 167 14.85 -3.83 12.22
C ALA A 167 14.43 -4.93 11.23
N PHE A 168 13.17 -5.40 11.30
CA PHE A 168 12.62 -6.35 10.33
C PHE A 168 12.52 -5.76 8.92
N LEU A 169 12.01 -4.53 8.80
CA LEU A 169 11.91 -3.81 7.53
C LEU A 169 13.28 -3.66 6.86
N ASP A 170 14.30 -3.24 7.61
CA ASP A 170 15.66 -3.09 7.10
C ASP A 170 16.21 -4.41 6.55
N ARG A 171 15.98 -5.53 7.25
CA ARG A 171 16.36 -6.87 6.77
C ARG A 171 15.60 -7.26 5.49
N ARG A 172 14.31 -6.91 5.36
CA ARG A 172 13.53 -7.19 4.15
C ARG A 172 14.03 -6.39 2.95
N ILE A 173 14.38 -5.13 3.14
CA ILE A 173 14.96 -4.30 2.08
C ILE A 173 16.35 -4.81 1.68
N GLU A 174 17.20 -5.20 2.64
CA GLU A 174 18.51 -5.79 2.33
C GLU A 174 18.38 -7.11 1.55
N ASN A 175 17.41 -7.98 1.90
CA ASN A 175 17.15 -9.21 1.15
C ASN A 175 16.81 -8.93 -0.33
N VAL A 176 16.02 -7.90 -0.61
CA VAL A 176 15.72 -7.47 -1.99
C VAL A 176 17.00 -7.06 -2.72
N MET A 177 17.86 -6.29 -2.05
CA MET A 177 19.14 -5.87 -2.63
C MET A 177 20.07 -7.05 -2.91
N GLN A 178 20.09 -8.07 -2.05
CA GLN A 178 20.85 -9.29 -2.29
C GLN A 178 20.32 -10.07 -3.50
N PHE A 179 18.99 -10.19 -3.62
CA PHE A 179 18.37 -10.83 -4.77
C PHE A 179 18.72 -10.12 -6.09
N GLU A 180 18.64 -8.79 -6.12
CA GLU A 180 19.01 -8.00 -7.31
C GLU A 180 20.50 -8.12 -7.64
N LYS A 181 21.40 -8.22 -6.64
CA LYS A 181 22.83 -8.50 -6.87
C LYS A 181 23.06 -9.86 -7.51
N VAL A 182 22.41 -10.90 -6.99
CA VAL A 182 22.52 -12.27 -7.53
C VAL A 182 21.98 -12.32 -8.95
N LYS A 183 20.80 -11.73 -9.19
CA LYS A 183 20.21 -11.60 -10.53
C LYS A 183 21.18 -10.92 -11.50
N ALA A 184 21.77 -9.78 -11.11
CA ALA A 184 22.74 -9.07 -11.93
C ALA A 184 24.02 -9.88 -12.21
N GLN A 185 24.46 -10.72 -11.27
CA GLN A 185 25.59 -11.63 -11.48
C GLN A 185 25.24 -12.74 -12.47
N VAL A 186 24.05 -13.31 -12.38
CA VAL A 186 23.56 -14.36 -13.30
C VAL A 186 23.40 -13.82 -14.71
N THR A 187 22.85 -12.61 -14.89
CA THR A 187 22.69 -11.98 -16.20
C THR A 187 24.01 -11.52 -16.83
N LYS A 188 25.10 -11.44 -16.07
CA LYS A 188 26.45 -11.18 -16.64
C LYS A 188 27.04 -12.40 -17.36
N ASN A 189 26.45 -13.59 -17.19
CA ASN A 189 26.84 -14.75 -17.96
C ASN A 189 26.37 -14.61 -19.43
N PRO A 190 27.27 -14.57 -20.43
CA PRO A 190 26.91 -14.34 -21.83
C PRO A 190 25.85 -15.30 -22.38
N LEU A 191 25.82 -16.54 -21.90
CA LEU A 191 24.84 -17.55 -22.34
C LEU A 191 23.43 -17.23 -21.82
N VAL A 192 23.32 -16.78 -20.58
CA VAL A 192 22.04 -16.40 -19.95
C VAL A 192 21.57 -15.06 -20.52
N ASP A 193 22.47 -14.12 -20.72
CA ASP A 193 22.17 -12.82 -21.34
C ASP A 193 21.62 -12.99 -22.77
N ALA A 194 22.27 -13.86 -23.58
CA ALA A 194 21.81 -14.18 -24.93
C ALA A 194 20.44 -14.87 -24.95
N MET A 195 20.16 -15.75 -23.98
CA MET A 195 18.85 -16.40 -23.84
C MET A 195 17.75 -15.40 -23.44
N LEU A 196 18.04 -14.48 -22.51
CA LEU A 196 17.10 -13.47 -22.03
C LEU A 196 16.85 -12.34 -23.04
N LYS A 197 17.74 -12.13 -24.01
CA LYS A 197 17.62 -11.15 -25.11
C LYS A 197 17.26 -11.80 -26.46
N GLY A 198 17.10 -13.13 -26.48
CA GLY A 198 16.82 -13.89 -27.70
C GLY A 198 15.41 -13.65 -28.25
N PRO A 199 15.16 -14.00 -29.53
CA PRO A 199 13.84 -13.90 -30.13
C PRO A 199 12.86 -14.83 -29.40
N GLY A 200 12.04 -14.27 -28.53
CA GLY A 200 11.20 -15.00 -27.56
C GLY A 200 11.18 -14.40 -26.16
N ALA A 201 12.04 -13.42 -25.87
CA ALA A 201 12.02 -12.66 -24.61
C ALA A 201 10.77 -11.76 -24.51
N VAL A 202 9.77 -12.21 -23.77
CA VAL A 202 8.46 -11.52 -23.62
C VAL A 202 8.53 -10.29 -22.68
N LEU A 203 9.70 -9.97 -22.12
CA LEU A 203 9.83 -8.91 -21.11
C LEU A 203 9.61 -7.50 -21.67
N ASP A 204 9.96 -7.25 -22.94
CA ASP A 204 9.81 -5.93 -23.59
C ASP A 204 8.39 -5.65 -24.11
N ILE A 205 7.52 -6.66 -24.13
CA ILE A 205 6.11 -6.54 -24.57
C ILE A 205 5.27 -5.87 -23.48
N VAL A 206 5.67 -6.02 -22.21
CA VAL A 206 4.92 -5.51 -21.06
C VAL A 206 5.33 -4.07 -20.77
N ARG A 207 4.39 -3.13 -20.94
CA ARG A 207 4.59 -1.70 -20.67
C ARG A 207 3.75 -1.24 -19.50
N ALA A 208 4.30 -0.33 -18.71
CA ALA A 208 3.56 0.33 -17.64
C ALA A 208 2.31 1.06 -18.20
N PRO A 209 1.20 1.12 -17.43
CA PRO A 209 0.03 1.89 -17.82
C PRO A 209 0.37 3.36 -18.10
N ARG A 210 -0.16 3.90 -19.21
CA ARG A 210 -0.08 5.35 -19.49
C ARG A 210 -0.94 6.10 -18.49
N HIS A 211 -0.32 6.78 -17.53
CA HIS A 211 -1.03 7.74 -16.70
C HIS A 211 -1.38 8.95 -17.57
N SER A 212 -2.66 9.12 -17.90
CA SER A 212 -3.16 10.39 -18.41
C SER A 212 -2.96 11.43 -17.32
N ARG A 213 -1.92 12.27 -17.43
CA ARG A 213 -1.85 13.51 -16.67
C ARG A 213 -3.07 14.33 -17.07
N GLY A 214 -4.03 14.44 -16.15
CA GLY A 214 -5.06 15.47 -16.27
C GLY A 214 -4.35 16.81 -16.07
N ASP A 215 -4.04 17.49 -17.18
CA ASP A 215 -3.83 18.92 -17.16
C ASP A 215 -5.17 19.56 -16.79
N ALA A 216 -5.38 19.80 -15.49
CA ALA A 216 -6.36 20.75 -15.02
C ALA A 216 -5.67 22.12 -14.95
N ARG A 217 -5.82 22.88 -16.03
CA ARG A 217 -5.87 24.34 -15.96
C ARG A 217 -7.22 24.76 -15.40
#